data_AF-A0A1V4ZS99-F1
#
_entry.id   AF-A0A1V4ZS99-F1
#
_cell.length_a   1.000
_cell.length_b   1.000
_cell.length_c   1.000
_cell.angle_alpha   90.00
_cell.angle_beta   90.00
_cell.angle_gamma   90.00
#
_symmetry.space_group_name_H-M   'P 1'
#
loop_
_entity.id
_entity.type
_entity.pdbx_description
1 polymer ?
#
loop_
_entity_poly.entity_id
_entity_poly.type
_entity_poly.pdbx_seq_one_letter_code
_entity_poly.pdbx_strand_id
1 'polypeptide(L)'
;MRIIQVVGSSNSGKTTLIRELVPALSVKGRVGVIKHLGDHLYDLSPGKDTTEFFSSGASISVGMDAEKSVAAIRTTSLDRILLLLYTEGIDFAVIEGFKTRPFPRVVIGDLATENCVIRNPSVTDIIASLEKFSLYIPPAGIRGQDKKGAGQA
;
A
#
# COMPACT_ATOMS: atom_id res chain seq x y z
N MET A 1 -10.74 -5.46 5.55
CA MET A 1 -9.40 -4.84 5.63
C MET A 1 -9.49 -3.48 6.32
N ARG A 2 -8.60 -3.17 7.26
CA ARG A 2 -8.48 -1.90 7.97
C ARG A 2 -7.29 -1.12 7.43
N ILE A 3 -7.47 0.17 7.12
CA ILE A 3 -6.39 1.02 6.58
C ILE A 3 -5.74 1.81 7.71
N ILE A 4 -4.41 1.72 7.80
CA ILE A 4 -3.59 2.48 8.75
C ILE A 4 -2.61 3.31 7.92
N GLN A 5 -2.95 4.58 7.67
CA GLN A 5 -2.06 5.49 6.97
C GLN A 5 -1.05 6.10 7.94
N VAL A 6 0.22 6.20 7.55
CA VAL A 6 1.29 6.82 8.32
C VAL A 6 1.85 7.99 7.52
N VAL A 7 1.71 9.21 8.06
CA VAL A 7 2.18 10.45 7.45
C VAL A 7 3.14 11.21 8.37
N GLY A 8 3.92 12.12 7.79
CA GLY A 8 4.95 12.89 8.48
C GLY A 8 5.93 13.48 7.48
N SER A 9 6.77 14.40 7.94
CA SER A 9 7.87 14.98 7.15
C SER A 9 8.88 13.92 6.72
N SER A 10 9.72 14.21 5.72
CA SER A 10 10.83 13.32 5.36
C SER A 10 11.74 13.11 6.58
N ASN A 11 12.30 11.90 6.72
CA ASN A 11 13.14 11.50 7.86
C ASN A 11 12.50 11.61 9.26
N SER A 12 11.18 11.75 9.37
CA SER A 12 10.51 11.86 10.67
C SER A 12 10.46 10.56 11.49
N GLY A 13 10.87 9.41 10.94
CA GLY A 13 10.80 8.10 11.62
C GLY A 13 9.64 7.21 11.21
N LYS A 14 8.86 7.57 10.17
CA LYS A 14 7.74 6.74 9.65
C LYS A 14 8.15 5.30 9.35
N THR A 15 9.24 5.13 8.60
CA THR A 15 9.75 3.81 8.21
C THR A 15 10.11 2.96 9.42
N THR A 16 10.69 3.59 10.46
CA THR A 16 11.02 2.92 11.73
C THR A 16 9.75 2.42 12.41
N LEU A 17 8.75 3.29 12.58
CA LEU A 17 7.46 2.89 13.16
C LEU A 17 6.82 1.74 12.37
N ILE A 18 6.80 1.82 11.03
CA ILE A 18 6.16 0.79 10.19
C ILE A 18 6.89 -0.56 10.33
N ARG A 19 8.23 -0.57 10.38
CA ARG A 19 9.03 -1.79 10.57
C ARG A 19 8.70 -2.51 11.87
N GLU A 20 8.36 -1.77 12.93
CA GLU A 20 7.96 -2.34 14.22
C GLU A 20 6.46 -2.69 14.26
N LEU A 21 5.63 -1.92 13.58
CA LEU A 21 4.18 -2.12 13.53
C LEU A 21 3.78 -3.37 12.74
N VAL A 22 4.45 -3.68 11.63
CA VAL A 22 4.10 -4.81 10.76
C VAL A 22 4.14 -6.15 11.51
N PRO A 23 5.21 -6.50 12.26
CA PRO A 23 5.23 -7.71 13.09
C PRO A 23 4.15 -7.71 14.18
N ALA A 24 3.82 -6.57 14.79
CA ALA A 24 2.78 -6.50 15.81
C ALA A 24 1.37 -6.73 15.23
N LEU A 25 1.11 -6.25 14.02
CA LEU A 25 -0.14 -6.49 13.30
C LEU A 25 -0.24 -7.91 12.76
N SER A 26 0.88 -8.52 12.32
CA SER A 26 0.87 -9.86 11.72
C SER A 26 0.43 -10.96 12.69
N VAL A 27 0.63 -10.75 14.00
CA VAL A 27 0.07 -11.62 15.06
C VAL A 27 -1.46 -11.58 15.11
N LYS A 28 -2.08 -10.51 14.62
CA LYS A 28 -3.54 -10.29 14.65
C LYS A 28 -4.24 -10.56 13.32
N GLY A 29 -3.52 -10.64 12.21
CA GLY A 29 -4.07 -10.85 10.87
C GLY A 29 -3.07 -10.56 9.76
N ARG A 30 -3.46 -10.79 8.51
CA ARG A 30 -2.59 -10.60 7.34
C ARG A 30 -2.35 -9.12 7.06
N VAL A 31 -1.09 -8.76 6.76
CA VAL A 31 -0.67 -7.36 6.60
C VAL A 31 -0.17 -7.11 5.18
N GLY A 32 -0.70 -6.08 4.53
CA GLY A 32 -0.17 -5.51 3.30
C GLY A 32 0.46 -4.14 3.57
N VAL A 33 1.55 -3.82 2.88
CA VAL A 33 2.24 -2.52 3.02
C VAL A 33 2.29 -1.84 1.65
N ILE A 34 1.91 -0.56 1.62
CA ILE A 34 2.00 0.29 0.43
C ILE A 34 2.84 1.51 0.78
N LYS A 35 3.90 1.76 0.02
CA LYS A 35 4.73 2.95 0.17
C LYS A 35 4.61 3.85 -1.05
N HIS A 36 4.26 5.11 -0.83
CA HIS A 36 4.32 6.12 -1.88
C HIS A 36 5.77 6.60 -2.06
N LEU A 37 6.32 6.42 -3.25
CA LEU A 37 7.70 6.80 -3.56
C LEU A 37 7.85 8.26 -4.01
N GLY A 38 6.74 9.00 -4.14
CA GLY A 38 6.77 10.36 -4.69
C GLY A 38 7.23 10.32 -6.15
N ASP A 39 8.23 11.13 -6.48
CA ASP A 39 8.81 11.20 -7.83
C ASP A 39 9.92 10.16 -8.07
N HIS A 40 10.25 9.35 -7.07
CA HIS A 40 11.23 8.28 -7.22
C HIS A 40 10.62 7.07 -7.95
N LEU A 41 11.33 6.59 -8.97
CA LEU A 41 10.99 5.35 -9.64
C LEU A 41 11.38 4.14 -8.78
N TYR A 42 10.61 3.07 -8.91
CA TYR A 42 10.99 1.77 -8.36
C TYR A 42 11.75 1.00 -9.42
N ASP A 43 13.06 0.86 -9.23
CA ASP A 43 13.91 0.21 -10.21
C ASP A 43 13.67 -1.30 -10.25
N LEU A 44 13.31 -1.80 -11.43
CA LEU A 44 13.36 -3.23 -11.73
C LEU A 44 14.77 -3.58 -12.20
N SER A 45 15.31 -4.71 -11.76
CA SER A 45 16.66 -5.13 -12.18
C SER A 45 16.72 -5.31 -13.70
N PRO A 46 17.60 -4.60 -14.42
CA PRO A 46 17.70 -4.71 -15.87
C PRO A 46 18.22 -6.09 -16.30
N GLY A 47 17.85 -6.54 -17.50
CA GLY A 47 18.31 -7.80 -18.09
C GLY A 47 17.71 -9.07 -17.47
N LYS A 48 16.67 -8.95 -16.64
CA LYS A 48 15.85 -10.07 -16.20
C LYS A 48 14.63 -10.20 -17.11
N ASP A 49 14.25 -11.43 -17.47
CA ASP A 49 13.08 -11.69 -18.33
C ASP A 49 11.81 -11.02 -17.79
N THR A 50 11.60 -11.04 -16.48
CA THR A 50 10.45 -10.36 -15.85
C THR A 50 10.45 -8.85 -16.08
N THR A 51 11.62 -8.22 -16.08
CA THR A 51 11.76 -6.79 -16.39
C THR A 51 11.50 -6.55 -17.86
N GLU A 52 12.05 -7.38 -18.75
CA GLU A 52 11.83 -7.26 -20.20
C GLU A 52 10.37 -7.49 -20.60
N PHE A 53 9.68 -8.46 -20.00
CA PHE A 53 8.24 -8.67 -20.23
C PHE A 53 7.41 -7.45 -19.79
N PHE A 54 7.76 -6.86 -18.64
CA PHE A 54 7.11 -5.63 -18.19
C PHE A 54 7.40 -4.48 -19.15
N SER A 55 8.65 -4.24 -19.53
CA SER A 55 9.03 -3.20 -20.51
C SER A 55 8.36 -3.41 -21.87
N SER A 56 8.14 -4.66 -22.28
CA SER A 56 7.51 -5.06 -23.54
C SER A 56 5.98 -4.95 -23.54
N GLY A 57 5.37 -4.50 -22.43
CA GLY A 57 3.94 -4.19 -22.38
C GLY A 57 3.08 -5.14 -21.56
N ALA A 58 3.65 -6.13 -20.88
CA ALA A 58 2.88 -6.94 -19.94
C ALA A 58 2.18 -6.02 -18.91
N SER A 59 0.89 -6.25 -18.68
CA SER A 59 0.13 -5.52 -17.66
C SER A 59 0.52 -5.97 -16.24
N ILE A 60 0.91 -7.23 -16.11
CA ILE A 60 1.48 -7.83 -14.91
C ILE A 60 2.65 -8.71 -15.34
N SER A 61 3.81 -8.53 -14.72
CA SER A 61 4.97 -9.42 -14.87
C SER A 61 5.35 -9.97 -13.49
N VAL A 62 5.51 -11.29 -13.38
CA VAL A 62 5.73 -11.96 -12.10
C VAL A 62 6.96 -12.86 -12.18
N GLY A 63 7.89 -12.68 -11.25
CA GLY A 63 8.93 -13.65 -10.94
C GLY A 63 8.57 -14.41 -9.67
N MET A 64 8.85 -15.71 -9.63
CA MET A 64 8.55 -16.56 -8.48
C MET A 64 9.75 -17.45 -8.16
N ASP A 65 10.04 -17.61 -6.87
CA ASP A 65 11.02 -18.55 -6.35
C ASP A 65 10.36 -19.48 -5.30
N ALA A 66 11.15 -20.30 -4.61
CA ALA A 66 10.65 -21.24 -3.61
C ALA A 66 10.08 -20.58 -2.33
N GLU A 67 10.35 -19.29 -2.12
CA GLU A 67 9.95 -18.54 -0.93
C GLU A 67 8.85 -17.52 -1.22
N LYS A 68 8.86 -16.90 -2.40
CA LYS A 68 8.07 -15.69 -2.68
C LYS A 68 7.84 -15.43 -4.16
N SER A 69 6.94 -14.47 -4.40
CA SER A 69 6.68 -13.91 -5.72
C SER A 69 6.90 -12.40 -5.69
N VAL A 70 7.41 -11.85 -6.78
CA VAL A 70 7.57 -10.42 -7.00
C VAL A 70 6.80 -10.06 -8.27
N ALA A 71 5.84 -9.15 -8.13
CA ALA A 71 4.98 -8.71 -9.23
C ALA A 71 5.19 -7.22 -9.54
N ALA A 72 5.48 -6.91 -10.80
CA ALA A 72 5.37 -5.57 -11.35
C ALA A 72 3.99 -5.43 -12.01
N ILE A 73 3.17 -4.50 -11.52
CA ILE A 73 1.80 -4.26 -12.00
C ILE A 73 1.76 -2.88 -12.65
N ARG A 74 1.27 -2.80 -13.90
CA ARG A 74 1.16 -1.54 -14.63
C ARG A 74 -0.04 -0.72 -14.13
N THR A 75 0.10 -0.12 -12.95
CA THR A 75 -0.88 0.80 -12.39
C THR A 75 -0.22 1.78 -11.43
N THR A 76 -0.72 3.01 -11.40
CA THR A 76 -0.40 4.03 -10.39
C THR A 76 -1.58 4.30 -9.46
N SER A 77 -2.66 3.50 -9.57
CA SER A 77 -3.89 3.68 -8.80
C SER A 77 -3.79 2.99 -7.45
N LEU A 78 -3.76 3.78 -6.38
CA LEU A 78 -3.85 3.27 -5.01
C LEU A 78 -5.12 2.43 -4.81
N ASP A 79 -6.24 2.83 -5.42
CA ASP A 79 -7.52 2.13 -5.26
C ASP A 79 -7.51 0.74 -5.88
N ARG A 80 -6.81 0.54 -7.01
CA ARG A 80 -6.60 -0.81 -7.58
C ARG A 80 -5.74 -1.68 -6.66
N ILE A 81 -4.69 -1.12 -6.06
CA ILE A 81 -3.83 -1.87 -5.12
C ILE A 81 -4.57 -2.19 -3.82
N LEU A 82 -5.38 -1.27 -3.29
CA LEU A 82 -6.22 -1.54 -2.12
C LEU A 82 -7.27 -2.62 -2.39
N LEU A 83 -7.88 -2.61 -3.57
CA LEU A 83 -8.78 -3.69 -3.98
C LEU A 83 -8.03 -5.02 -4.06
N LEU A 84 -6.83 -5.05 -4.66
CA LEU A 84 -6.01 -6.26 -4.73
C LEU A 84 -5.71 -6.81 -3.33
N LEU A 85 -5.24 -5.98 -2.39
CA LEU A 85 -5.01 -6.41 -1.01
C LEU A 85 -6.29 -6.94 -0.36
N TYR A 86 -7.43 -6.25 -0.58
CA TYR A 86 -8.71 -6.68 -0.04
C TYR A 86 -9.13 -8.06 -0.60
N THR A 87 -9.01 -8.27 -1.92
CA THR A 87 -9.39 -9.54 -2.57
C THR A 87 -8.48 -10.69 -2.17
N GLU A 88 -7.21 -10.40 -1.87
CA GLU A 88 -6.25 -11.37 -1.33
C GLU A 88 -6.48 -11.70 0.15
N GLY A 89 -7.49 -11.11 0.79
CA GLY A 89 -7.83 -11.37 2.19
C GLY A 89 -6.85 -10.74 3.18
N ILE A 90 -6.30 -9.57 2.85
CA ILE A 90 -5.50 -8.78 3.79
C ILE A 90 -6.40 -8.14 4.86
N ASP A 91 -6.01 -8.28 6.12
CA ASP A 91 -6.73 -7.72 7.27
C ASP A 91 -6.33 -6.28 7.54
N PHE A 92 -5.03 -5.95 7.39
CA PHE A 92 -4.48 -4.62 7.64
C PHE A 92 -3.67 -4.11 6.44
N ALA A 93 -4.03 -2.95 5.91
CA ALA A 93 -3.23 -2.23 4.92
C ALA A 93 -2.51 -1.05 5.59
N VAL A 94 -1.19 -1.14 5.70
CA VAL A 94 -0.34 -0.05 6.21
C VAL A 94 0.15 0.78 5.03
N ILE A 95 -0.15 2.08 5.04
CA ILE A 95 0.18 2.98 3.93
C ILE A 95 1.18 4.03 4.40
N GLU A 96 2.39 4.05 3.84
CA GLU A 96 3.34 5.15 4.03
C GLU A 96 3.13 6.22 2.95
N GLY A 97 2.77 7.45 3.36
CA GLY A 97 2.57 8.56 2.43
C GLY A 97 1.12 8.73 1.95
N PHE A 98 0.92 9.06 0.67
CA PHE A 98 -0.39 9.42 0.10
C PHE A 98 -1.15 10.50 0.89
N LYS A 99 -0.45 11.57 1.30
CA LYS A 99 -0.96 12.61 2.23
C LYS A 99 -2.32 13.22 1.86
N THR A 100 -2.65 13.26 0.57
CA THR A 100 -3.91 13.80 0.04
C THR A 100 -5.10 12.84 0.15
N ARG A 101 -4.88 11.55 0.41
CA ARG A 101 -5.97 10.56 0.57
C ARG A 101 -6.63 10.73 1.93
N PRO A 102 -7.96 10.66 2.07
CA PRO A 102 -8.67 11.01 3.31
C PRO A 102 -8.73 9.85 4.32
N PHE A 103 -7.71 9.01 4.41
CA PHE A 103 -7.73 7.88 5.34
C PHE A 103 -7.46 8.34 6.79
N PRO A 104 -8.02 7.62 7.79
CA PRO A 104 -7.59 7.74 9.18
C PRO A 104 -6.09 7.45 9.29
N ARG A 105 -5.35 8.36 9.94
CA ARG A 105 -3.89 8.31 9.89
C ARG A 105 -3.22 8.50 11.24
N VAL A 106 -2.08 7.83 11.36
CA VAL A 106 -1.02 8.10 12.31
C VAL A 106 -0.16 9.25 11.77
N VAL A 107 0.14 10.23 12.61
CA VAL A 107 1.02 11.36 12.25
C VAL A 107 2.30 11.29 13.05
N ILE A 108 3.45 11.31 12.37
CA ILE A 108 4.76 11.45 12.98
C ILE A 108 5.30 12.87 12.75
N GLY A 109 5.67 13.54 13.84
CA GLY A 109 6.06 14.93 13.90
C GLY A 109 4.88 15.89 14.07
N ASP A 110 5.03 17.08 13.51
CA ASP A 110 4.13 18.24 13.64
C ASP A 110 3.34 18.52 12.35
N LEU A 111 3.43 17.64 11.34
CA LEU A 111 2.71 17.79 10.07
C LEU A 111 1.22 18.08 10.33
N ALA A 112 0.76 19.23 9.84
CA ALA A 112 -0.65 19.59 9.86
C ALA A 112 -1.40 18.71 8.85
N THR A 113 -2.47 18.05 9.31
CA THR A 113 -3.27 17.14 8.49
C THR A 113 -4.62 16.91 9.13
N GLU A 114 -5.60 16.66 8.27
CA GLU A 114 -6.90 16.14 8.67
C GLU A 114 -6.81 14.64 8.98
N ASN A 115 -7.88 14.10 9.59
CA ASN A 115 -8.06 12.67 9.87
C ASN A 115 -6.93 12.04 10.72
N CYS A 116 -6.24 12.85 11.52
CA CYS A 116 -5.27 12.38 12.50
C CYS A 116 -6.00 11.60 13.60
N VAL A 117 -5.80 10.29 13.66
CA VAL A 117 -6.30 9.42 14.72
C VAL A 117 -5.41 9.53 15.95
N ILE A 118 -4.09 9.51 15.73
CA ILE A 118 -3.11 9.55 16.80
C ILE A 118 -1.79 10.17 16.28
N ARG A 119 -1.15 10.99 17.10
CA ARG A 119 0.08 11.72 16.77
C ARG A 119 1.23 11.23 17.66
N ASN A 120 2.38 11.00 17.03
CA ASN A 120 3.60 10.46 17.65
C ASN A 120 3.35 9.21 18.54
N PRO A 121 2.55 8.22 18.09
CA PRO A 121 2.28 7.04 18.91
C PRO A 121 3.48 6.10 18.99
N SER A 122 3.49 5.28 20.03
CA SER A 122 4.17 3.98 20.02
C SER A 122 3.37 2.95 19.21
N VAL A 123 3.98 1.80 18.88
CA VAL A 123 3.26 0.66 18.29
C VAL A 123 2.10 0.22 19.18
N THR A 124 2.29 0.17 20.49
CA THR A 124 1.25 -0.21 21.46
C THR A 124 0.03 0.70 21.37
N ASP A 125 0.23 2.01 21.23
CA ASP A 125 -0.89 2.96 21.13
C ASP A 125 -1.71 2.75 19.85
N ILE A 126 -1.05 2.41 18.74
CA ILE A 126 -1.71 2.08 17.47
C ILE A 126 -2.53 0.80 17.63
N ILE A 127 -1.93 -0.24 18.22
CA ILE A 127 -2.60 -1.53 18.45
C ILE A 127 -3.82 -1.36 19.37
N ALA A 128 -3.71 -0.53 20.40
CA ALA A 128 -4.80 -0.23 21.33
C ALA A 128 -5.91 0.64 20.72
N SER A 129 -5.66 1.26 19.56
CA SER A 129 -6.59 2.17 18.88
C SER A 129 -7.06 1.65 17.53
N LEU A 130 -6.90 0.34 17.24
CA LEU A 130 -7.21 -0.22 15.93
C LEU A 130 -8.65 0.06 15.50
N GLU A 131 -9.61 0.04 16.42
CA GLU A 131 -11.03 0.34 16.18
C GLU A 131 -11.29 1.74 15.61
N LYS A 132 -10.38 2.71 15.85
CA LYS A 132 -10.50 4.07 15.32
C LYS A 132 -10.13 4.16 13.85
N PHE A 133 -9.49 3.14 13.28
CA PHE A 133 -9.20 3.04 11.86
C PHE A 133 -10.37 2.37 11.14
N SER A 134 -10.97 3.11 10.21
CA SER A 134 -12.14 2.65 9.46
C SER A 134 -11.83 1.41 8.63
N LEU A 135 -12.87 0.57 8.49
CA LEU A 135 -12.81 -0.58 7.59
C LEU A 135 -12.89 -0.07 6.15
N TYR A 136 -11.94 -0.51 5.33
CA TYR A 136 -12.04 -0.38 3.89
C TYR A 136 -13.06 -1.39 3.37
N ILE A 137 -14.10 -0.85 2.73
CA ILE A 137 -15.09 -1.59 1.99
C ILE A 137 -14.91 -1.16 0.53
N PRO A 138 -14.58 -2.08 -0.39
CA PRO A 138 -14.44 -1.72 -1.79
C PRO A 138 -15.80 -1.19 -2.31
N PRO A 139 -15.82 -0.11 -3.11
CA PRO A 139 -17.03 0.37 -3.75
C PRO A 139 -17.71 -0.75 -4.54
N ALA A 140 -19.04 -0.85 -4.41
CA ALA A 140 -19.82 -1.82 -5.19
C ALA A 140 -19.57 -1.59 -6.70
N GLY A 141 -19.20 -2.65 -7.42
CA GLY A 141 -19.04 -2.59 -8.88
C GLY A 141 -17.61 -2.44 -9.40
N ILE A 142 -16.57 -2.43 -8.56
CA ILE A 142 -15.20 -2.61 -9.04
C ILE A 142 -14.96 -4.10 -9.37
N ARG A 143 -15.59 -4.57 -10.45
CA ARG A 143 -14.99 -5.66 -11.25
C ARG A 143 -13.91 -4.99 -12.09
N GLY A 144 -12.70 -5.54 -12.09
CA GLY A 144 -11.57 -4.98 -12.84
C GLY A 144 -12.04 -4.54 -14.22
N GLN A 145 -12.06 -3.23 -14.47
CA GLN A 145 -12.36 -2.70 -15.79
C GLN A 145 -11.16 -2.95 -16.68
N ASP A 146 -11.08 -4.17 -17.20
CA ASP A 146 -10.48 -4.44 -18.49
C ASP A 146 -11.64 -4.52 -19.49
N LYS A 147 -12.05 -3.37 -20.02
CA LYS A 147 -12.77 -3.33 -21.30
C LYS A 147 -11.90 -2.62 -22.33
N LYS A 148 -11.42 -3.46 -23.25
CA LYS A 148 -10.71 -3.17 -24.50
C LYS A 148 -11.23 -1.94 -25.25
N GLY A 149 -10.33 -1.28 -25.98
CA GLY A 149 -10.67 -0.67 -27.26
C GLY A 149 -9.79 0.49 -27.71
N ALA A 150 -8.70 0.18 -28.43
CA ALA A 150 -8.28 0.94 -29.62
C ALA A 150 -7.19 0.14 -30.36
N GLY A 151 -7.61 -0.97 -30.97
CA GLY A 151 -7.05 -1.38 -32.26
C GLY A 151 -8.10 -1.01 -33.31
N GLN A 152 -7.77 -0.07 -34.19
CA GLN A 152 -8.30 0.08 -35.54
C GLN A 152 -7.44 1.10 -36.31
N ALA A 153 -7.11 0.71 -37.54
CA ALA A 153 -6.22 1.31 -38.53
C ALA A 153 -4.71 1.09 -38.31
#